data_AF-A0A7C5P448-F1
#
_entry.id   AF-A0A7C5P448-F1
#
_cell.length_a   1.000
_cell.length_b   1.000
_cell.length_c   1.000
_cell.angle_alpha   90.00
_cell.angle_beta   90.00
_cell.angle_gamma   90.00
#
_symmetry.space_group_name_H-M   'P 1'
#
loop_
_entity.id
_entity.type
_entity.pdbx_description
1 polymer ?
#
loop_
_entity_poly.entity_id
_entity_poly.type
_entity_poly.pdbx_seq_one_letter_code
_entity_poly.pdbx_strand_id
1 'polypeptide(L)' 'MTTQRHKPDPLAELFRSQQEEIDKYKWIESEKAGRDIGWDRAAQEWLRQHFPGWKRSQWNQLVRQALRGAAGRN' A
#
# COMPACT_ATOMS: atom_id res chain seq x y z
N MET A 1 17.21 -18.35 -22.91
CA MET A 1 16.59 -18.17 -21.59
C MET A 1 15.57 -17.06 -21.73
N THR A 2 14.29 -17.40 -21.91
CA THR A 2 13.22 -16.42 -22.06
C THR A 2 12.92 -15.84 -20.69
N THR A 3 13.28 -14.57 -20.48
CA THR A 3 12.86 -13.80 -19.31
C THR A 3 11.34 -13.66 -19.35
N GLN A 4 10.63 -14.55 -18.65
CA GLN A 4 9.20 -14.42 -18.42
C GLN A 4 9.01 -13.16 -17.58
N ARG A 5 8.57 -12.08 -18.23
CA ARG A 5 8.18 -10.84 -17.57
C ARG A 5 6.95 -11.14 -16.72
N HIS A 6 7.17 -11.49 -15.45
CA HIS A 6 6.10 -11.62 -14.47
C HIS A 6 5.38 -10.27 -14.43
N LYS A 7 4.15 -10.23 -14.95
CA LYS A 7 3.27 -9.09 -14.68
C LYS A 7 3.08 -9.06 -13.17
N PRO A 8 3.35 -7.92 -12.50
CA PRO A 8 3.07 -7.82 -11.09
C PRO A 8 1.58 -8.04 -10.89
N ASP A 9 1.26 -9.00 -10.03
CA ASP A 9 -0.12 -9.29 -9.67
C ASP A 9 -0.68 -8.08 -8.88
N PRO A 10 -1.79 -7.46 -9.31
CA PRO A 10 -2.32 -6.26 -8.68
C PRO A 10 -2.64 -6.46 -7.19
N LEU A 11 -3.04 -7.66 -6.79
CA LEU A 11 -3.33 -7.99 -5.40
C LEU A 11 -2.02 -8.10 -4.60
N ALA A 12 -0.99 -8.73 -5.16
CA ALA A 12 0.33 -8.77 -4.53
C ALA A 12 0.96 -7.38 -4.36
N GLU A 13 0.71 -6.45 -5.28
CA GLU A 13 1.16 -5.06 -5.15
C GLU A 13 0.39 -4.28 -4.08
N LEU A 14 -0.93 -4.52 -3.95
CA LEU A 14 -1.74 -3.94 -2.88
C LEU A 14 -1.28 -4.42 -1.49
N PHE A 15 -1.00 -5.72 -1.35
CA PHE A 15 -0.48 -6.25 -0.08
C PHE A 15 0.90 -5.68 0.27
N ARG A 16 1.81 -5.60 -0.70
CA ARG A 16 3.12 -4.95 -0.50
C ARG A 16 2.96 -3.50 -0.08
N SER A 17 2.14 -2.73 -0.78
CA SER A 17 1.89 -1.33 -0.44
C SER A 17 1.28 -1.16 0.95
N GLN A 18 0.35 -2.04 1.35
CA GLN A 18 -0.22 -2.01 2.70
C GLN A 18 0.86 -2.27 3.76
N GLN A 19 1.73 -3.26 3.53
CA GLN A 19 2.78 -3.61 4.46
C GLN A 19 3.80 -2.48 4.61
N GLU A 20 4.19 -1.84 3.52
CA GLU A 20 5.07 -0.67 3.53
C GLU A 20 4.49 0.50 4.34
N GLU A 21 3.17 0.73 4.27
CA GLU A 21 2.53 1.79 5.04
C GLU A 21 2.51 1.49 6.55
N ILE A 22 2.32 0.22 6.93
CA ILE A 22 2.41 -0.22 8.32
C ILE A 22 3.84 -0.09 8.84
N ASP A 23 4.84 -0.48 8.05
CA ASP A 23 6.25 -0.37 8.44
C ASP A 23 6.70 1.09 8.59
N LYS A 24 6.26 1.98 7.70
CA LYS A 24 6.50 3.43 7.84
C LYS A 24 5.84 3.98 9.10
N TYR A 25 4.58 3.62 9.36
CA TYR A 25 3.87 4.04 10.56
C TYR A 25 4.58 3.57 11.82
N LYS A 26 4.96 2.28 11.86
CA LYS A 26 5.73 1.69 12.95
C LYS A 26 7.02 2.47 13.20
N TRP A 27 7.79 2.77 12.15
CA TRP A 27 9.03 3.52 12.30
C TRP A 27 8.79 4.91 12.91
N ILE A 28 7.85 5.69 12.36
CA ILE A 28 7.54 7.03 12.84
C ILE A 28 7.10 7.02 14.31
N GLU A 29 6.23 6.09 14.69
CA GLU A 29 5.72 6.01 16.06
C GLU A 29 6.75 5.44 17.04
N SER A 30 7.62 4.52 16.60
CA SER A 30 8.75 4.06 17.40
C SER A 30 9.75 5.18 17.69
N GLU A 31 10.05 6.04 16.70
CA GLU A 31 10.90 7.21 16.87
C GLU A 31 10.28 8.21 17.88
N LYS A 32 8.97 8.47 17.77
CA LYS A 32 8.26 9.34 18.72
C LYS A 32 8.20 8.77 20.14
N ALA A 33 8.04 7.46 20.27
CA ALA A 33 7.97 6.79 21.56
C ALA A 33 9.34 6.58 22.21
N GLY A 34 10.44 6.77 21.47
CA GLY A 34 11.80 6.44 21.91
C GLY A 34 12.02 4.95 22.16
N ARG A 35 11.14 4.09 21.64
CA ARG A 35 11.21 2.62 21.77
C ARG A 35 10.39 1.97 20.66
N ASP A 36 10.73 0.74 20.31
CA ASP A 36 9.92 -0.02 19.35
C ASP A 36 8.50 -0.25 19.90
N ILE A 37 7.49 0.19 19.15
CA ILE A 37 6.08 0.00 19.55
C ILE A 37 5.54 -1.40 19.23
N GLY A 38 6.30 -2.22 18.49
CA GLY A 38 5.88 -3.52 18.01
C GLY A 38 4.99 -3.45 16.76
N TRP A 39 5.03 -4.52 15.95
CA TRP A 39 4.26 -4.60 14.71
C TRP A 39 2.75 -4.68 14.95
N ASP A 40 2.31 -5.49 15.92
CA ASP A 40 0.88 -5.70 16.20
C ASP A 40 0.16 -4.40 16.56
N ARG A 41 0.77 -3.61 17.45
CA ARG A 41 0.26 -2.28 17.83
C ARG A 41 0.26 -1.32 16.64
N ALA A 42 1.36 -1.25 15.89
CA ALA A 42 1.46 -0.39 14.71
C ALA A 42 0.39 -0.73 13.66
N ALA A 43 0.18 -2.02 13.38
CA ALA A 43 -0.81 -2.48 12.43
C ALA A 43 -2.24 -2.14 12.89
N GLN A 44 -2.59 -2.39 14.15
CA GLN A 44 -3.91 -2.07 14.68
C GLN A 44 -4.20 -0.56 14.65
N GLU A 45 -3.24 0.27 15.06
CA GLU A 45 -3.40 1.73 15.07
C GLU A 45 -3.49 2.29 13.65
N TRP A 46 -2.65 1.81 12.72
CA TRP A 46 -2.69 2.20 11.31
C TRP A 46 -4.01 1.77 10.64
N LEU A 47 -4.48 0.55 10.89
CA LEU A 47 -5.75 0.05 10.36
C LEU A 47 -6.95 0.88 10.83
N ARG A 48 -6.91 1.39 12.07
CA ARG A 48 -7.97 2.26 12.59
C ARG A 48 -7.95 3.67 12.01
N GLN A 49 -6.77 4.26 11.88
CA GLN A 49 -6.64 5.71 11.59
C GLN A 49 -6.38 6.02 10.11
N HIS A 50 -5.61 5.19 9.42
CA HIS A 50 -5.09 5.50 8.08
C HIS A 50 -5.70 4.66 6.96
N PHE A 51 -6.06 3.40 7.25
CA PHE A 51 -6.55 2.46 6.23
C PHE A 51 -7.76 2.96 5.42
N PRO A 52 -8.80 3.62 5.99
CA PRO A 52 -9.92 4.12 5.20
C PRO A 52 -9.51 5.14 4.12
N GLY A 53 -8.60 6.06 4.47
CA GLY A 53 -8.08 7.07 3.55
C GLY A 53 -7.17 6.45 2.48
N TRP A 54 -6.28 5.54 2.90
CA TRP A 54 -5.41 4.80 2.00
C TRP A 54 -6.21 3.98 0.98
N LYS A 55 -7.21 3.21 1.42
CA LYS A 55 -8.08 2.42 0.54
C LYS A 55 -8.76 3.28 -0.52
N ARG A 56 -9.27 4.46 -0.14
CA ARG A 56 -9.91 5.40 -1.08
C ARG A 56 -8.91 5.95 -2.09
N SER A 57 -7.68 6.25 -1.67
CA SER A 57 -6.60 6.71 -2.54
C SER A 57 -6.22 5.63 -3.57
N GLN A 58 -6.01 4.38 -3.09
CA GLN A 58 -5.70 3.23 -3.95
C GLN A 58 -6.81 2.96 -4.98
N TRP A 59 -8.07 2.98 -4.54
CA TRP A 59 -9.21 2.84 -5.45
C TRP A 59 -9.23 3.92 -6.53
N ASN A 60 -9.05 5.19 -6.14
CA ASN A 60 -8.98 6.29 -7.10
C ASN A 60 -7.81 6.12 -8.09
N GLN A 61 -6.67 5.63 -7.63
CA GLN A 61 -5.50 5.39 -8.48
C GLN A 61 -5.76 4.27 -9.50
N LEU A 62 -6.38 3.17 -9.07
CA LEU A 62 -6.77 2.07 -9.94
C LEU A 62 -7.78 2.51 -10.99
N VAL A 63 -8.83 3.23 -10.59
CA VAL A 63 -9.84 3.78 -11.51
C VAL A 63 -9.19 4.71 -12.53
N ARG A 64 -8.28 5.59 -12.10
CA ARG A 64 -7.51 6.48 -13.00
C ARG A 64 -6.61 5.72 -13.98
N GLN A 65 -5.98 4.62 -13.54
CA GLN A 65 -5.19 3.77 -14.44
C GLN A 65 -6.09 3.07 -15.46
N ALA A 66 -7.23 2.52 -15.03
CA ALA A 66 -8.18 1.86 -15.92
C ALA A 66 -8.73 2.82 -16.99
N LEU A 67 -9.09 4.05 -16.59
CA LEU A 67 -9.56 5.09 -17.51
C LEU A 67 -8.46 5.54 -18.50
N ARG A 68 -7.19 5.64 -18.06
CA ARG A 68 -6.05 5.93 -18.96
C ARG A 68 -5.78 4.82 -19.97
N GLY A 69 -5.91 3.56 -19.56
CA GLY A 69 -5.75 2.41 -20.47
C GLY A 69 -6.87 2.31 -21.51
N ALA A 70 -8.08 2.79 -21.19
CA ALA A 70 -9.20 2.83 -22.12
C ALA A 70 -9.06 3.93 -23.21
N ALA A 71 -8.43 5.05 -22.88
CA ALA A 71 -8.24 6.18 -23.81
C ALA A 71 -7.10 6.01 -24.82
N GLY A 72 -6.20 5.03 -24.61
CA GLY A 72 -5.04 4.76 -25.49
C GLY A 72 -5.27 3.69 -26.56
N ARG A 73 -6.50 3.24 -26.78
CA ARG A 73 -6.87 2.34 -27.89
C ARG A 73 -7.68 3.09 -28.94
N ASN A 74 -7.00 3.89 -29.74
CA ASN A 74 -7.46 4.32 -31.07
C ASN A 74 -6.23 4.48 -31.97
#